data_AF-A0A8D6UA62-F1
#
_entry.id   AF-A0A8D6UA62-F1
#
_cell.length_a   1.000
_cell.length_b   1.000
_cell.length_c   1.000
_cell.angle_alpha   90.00
_cell.angle_beta   90.00
_cell.angle_gamma   90.00
#
_symmetry.space_group_name_H-M   'P 1'
#
loop_
_entity.id
_entity.type
_entity.pdbx_description
1 polymer ?
#
loop_
_entity_poly.entity_id
_entity_poly.type
_entity_poly.pdbx_seq_one_letter_code
_entity_poly.pdbx_strand_id
1 'polypeptide(L)'
;MNQEIDGEQRYRDYGIFNYWFLMIEKHAPWVNHVYLVTNGQKPDWLNLEHPKLKLVTHREFMPKEYLPTYNSAAIELNLHRIEGLSENYLYFNDDTYLIRDSQPSDFYKNGQLKLLAVYDALVPWSPIY
;
A
#
# COMPACT_ATOMS: atom_id res chain seq x y z
N MET A 1 -6.51 5.98 -33.10
CA MET A 1 -7.14 4.73 -32.65
C MET A 1 -6.44 4.33 -31.35
N ASN A 2 -6.89 4.84 -30.19
CA ASN A 2 -6.35 4.48 -28.86
C ASN A 2 -7.21 5.02 -27.68
N GLN A 3 -8.48 5.36 -27.91
CA GLN A 3 -9.37 5.85 -26.83
C GLN A 3 -10.14 4.73 -26.11
N GLU A 4 -10.08 3.48 -26.58
CA GLU A 4 -10.89 2.38 -26.01
C GLU A 4 -10.17 1.52 -24.96
N ILE A 5 -8.85 1.67 -24.79
CA ILE A 5 -8.11 0.84 -23.81
C ILE A 5 -8.29 1.39 -22.38
N ASP A 6 -8.79 2.62 -22.23
CA ASP A 6 -8.85 3.35 -20.98
C ASP A 6 -10.30 3.72 -20.60
N GLY A 7 -11.12 2.70 -20.37
CA GLY A 7 -12.53 2.88 -20.05
C GLY A 7 -12.74 3.45 -18.64
N GLU A 8 -13.81 4.25 -18.46
CA GLU A 8 -14.20 4.87 -17.18
C GLU A 8 -14.24 3.88 -16.00
N GLN A 9 -14.50 2.60 -16.26
CA GLN A 9 -14.52 1.54 -15.25
C GLN A 9 -13.20 1.38 -14.49
N ARG A 10 -12.05 1.72 -15.11
CA ARG A 10 -10.73 1.67 -14.44
C ARG A 10 -10.51 2.80 -13.44
N TYR A 11 -11.26 3.90 -13.58
CA TYR A 11 -11.14 5.08 -12.74
C TYR A 11 -12.32 5.24 -11.78
N ARG A 12 -13.23 4.27 -11.78
CA ARG A 12 -14.39 4.28 -10.92
C ARG A 12 -13.97 4.09 -9.46
N ASP A 13 -14.30 5.07 -8.63
CA ASP A 13 -14.21 4.93 -7.18
C ASP A 13 -15.34 4.02 -6.67
N TYR A 14 -14.98 2.96 -5.95
CA TYR A 14 -15.91 2.06 -5.29
C TYR A 14 -16.30 2.53 -3.88
N GLY A 15 -15.68 3.60 -3.38
CA GLY A 15 -15.92 4.14 -2.04
C GLY A 15 -15.43 3.20 -0.93
N ILE A 16 -14.44 2.37 -1.23
CA ILE A 16 -13.89 1.37 -0.27
C ILE A 16 -12.61 1.83 0.42
N PHE A 17 -11.95 2.85 -0.11
CA PHE A 17 -10.61 3.23 0.33
C PHE A 17 -10.58 3.82 1.75
N ASN A 18 -11.68 4.43 2.21
CA ASN A 18 -11.83 4.86 3.60
C ASN A 18 -11.78 3.69 4.59
N TYR A 19 -12.29 2.52 4.20
CA TYR A 19 -12.23 1.33 5.04
C TYR A 19 -10.81 0.82 5.26
N TRP A 20 -9.88 1.10 4.33
CA TRP A 20 -8.47 0.75 4.52
C TRP A 20 -7.94 1.39 5.81
N PHE A 21 -8.17 2.69 6.01
CA PHE A 21 -7.76 3.40 7.22
C PHE A 21 -8.46 2.89 8.47
N LEU A 22 -9.78 2.62 8.41
CA LEU A 22 -10.54 2.05 9.52
C LEU A 22 -10.01 0.67 9.93
N MET A 23 -9.63 -0.15 8.94
CA MET A 23 -9.06 -1.47 9.15
C MET A 23 -7.67 -1.39 9.79
N ILE A 24 -6.80 -0.48 9.34
CA ILE A 24 -5.48 -0.29 9.98
C ILE A 24 -5.62 0.17 11.43
N GLU A 25 -6.47 1.17 11.71
CA GLU A 25 -6.74 1.63 13.08
C GLU A 25 -7.26 0.50 13.99
N LYS A 26 -8.13 -0.36 13.46
CA LYS A 26 -8.71 -1.48 14.20
C LYS A 26 -7.76 -2.66 14.39
N HIS A 27 -7.11 -3.09 13.31
CA HIS A 27 -6.41 -4.38 13.22
C HIS A 27 -4.89 -4.26 13.35
N ALA A 28 -4.34 -3.05 13.29
CA ALA A 28 -2.92 -2.79 13.52
C ALA A 28 -2.70 -1.49 14.33
N PRO A 29 -3.30 -1.34 15.53
CA PRO A 29 -3.19 -0.12 16.33
C PRO A 29 -1.74 0.21 16.76
N TRP A 30 -0.85 -0.78 16.67
CA TRP A 30 0.59 -0.66 16.91
C TRP A 30 1.34 0.09 15.79
N VAL A 31 0.71 0.34 14.64
CA VAL A 31 1.28 1.18 13.58
C VAL A 31 1.40 2.62 14.09
N ASN A 32 2.61 3.16 13.95
CA ASN A 32 2.98 4.47 14.44
C ASN A 32 2.64 5.59 13.45
N HIS A 33 2.85 5.36 12.15
CA HIS A 33 2.66 6.35 11.09
C HIS A 33 2.24 5.66 9.79
N VAL A 34 1.35 6.33 9.04
CA VAL A 34 0.84 5.92 7.74
C VAL A 34 1.28 6.95 6.71
N TYR A 35 2.05 6.50 5.73
CA TYR A 35 2.48 7.30 4.59
C TYR A 35 1.59 6.94 3.40
N LEU A 36 0.66 7.82 3.04
CA LEU A 36 -0.17 7.65 1.86
C LEU A 36 0.57 8.22 0.64
N VAL A 37 1.04 7.33 -0.23
CA VAL A 37 1.78 7.71 -1.44
C VAL A 37 0.81 7.91 -2.60
N THR A 38 0.75 9.13 -3.16
CA THR A 38 -0.09 9.44 -4.33
C THR A 38 0.68 10.32 -5.32
N ASN A 39 0.06 10.71 -6.44
CA ASN A 39 0.57 11.79 -7.28
C ASN A 39 -0.13 13.12 -6.96
N GLY A 40 -0.35 13.39 -5.66
CA GLY A 40 -1.00 14.59 -5.15
C GLY A 40 -2.53 14.49 -5.09
N GLN A 41 -3.12 13.42 -5.61
CA GLN A 41 -4.55 13.16 -5.42
C GLN A 41 -4.83 12.78 -3.98
N LYS A 42 -5.98 13.20 -3.46
CA LYS A 42 -6.51 12.75 -2.17
C LYS A 42 -8.04 12.71 -2.23
N PRO A 43 -8.68 11.78 -1.51
CA PRO A 43 -10.12 11.83 -1.31
C PRO A 43 -10.55 13.03 -0.44
N ASP A 44 -11.76 13.54 -0.66
CA ASP A 44 -12.28 14.69 0.10
C ASP A 44 -12.52 14.37 1.58
N TRP A 45 -12.84 13.11 1.90
CA TRP A 45 -13.06 12.64 3.26
C TRP A 45 -11.76 12.46 4.07
N LEU A 46 -10.60 12.53 3.44
CA LEU A 46 -9.33 12.27 4.11
C LEU A 46 -8.87 13.49 4.93
N ASN A 47 -8.81 13.32 6.24
CA ASN A 47 -8.30 14.33 7.16
C ASN A 47 -6.77 14.30 7.24
N LEU A 48 -6.11 15.28 6.63
CA LEU A 48 -4.64 15.40 6.63
C LEU A 48 -4.07 15.94 7.95
N GLU A 49 -4.89 16.46 8.85
CA GLU A 49 -4.45 16.95 10.16
C GLU A 49 -4.24 15.80 11.17
N HIS A 50 -4.50 14.55 10.77
CA HIS A 50 -4.31 13.40 11.65
C HIS A 50 -2.82 13.18 11.93
N PRO A 51 -2.37 13.14 13.20
CA PRO A 51 -0.94 13.16 13.55
C PRO A 51 -0.16 11.93 13.08
N LYS A 52 -0.85 10.83 12.78
CA LYS A 52 -0.24 9.60 12.24
C LYS A 52 -0.27 9.52 10.71
N LEU A 53 -0.84 10.48 9.98
CA LEU A 53 -1.01 10.40 8.54
C LEU A 53 -0.15 11.45 7.83
N LYS A 54 0.62 11.02 6.84
CA LYS A 54 1.33 11.92 5.92
C LYS A 54 1.00 11.56 4.49
N LEU A 55 0.45 12.52 3.74
CA LEU A 55 0.35 12.41 2.28
C LEU A 55 1.71 12.74 1.68
N VAL A 56 2.24 11.86 0.84
CA VAL A 56 3.52 12.07 0.16
C VAL A 56 3.38 11.79 -1.32
N THR A 57 4.10 12.55 -2.13
CA THR A 57 4.20 12.34 -3.57
C THR A 57 5.53 11.71 -3.92
N HIS A 58 5.55 10.89 -4.96
CA HIS A 58 6.78 10.26 -5.45
C HIS A 58 7.84 11.28 -5.90
N ARG A 59 7.44 12.53 -6.17
CA ARG A 59 8.37 13.64 -6.45
C ARG A 59 9.17 14.10 -5.23
N GLU A 60 8.69 13.84 -4.02
CA GLU A 60 9.36 14.26 -2.78
C GLU A 60 10.52 13.35 -2.39
N PHE A 61 10.50 12.08 -2.82
CA PHE A 61 11.49 11.09 -2.41
C PHE A 61 12.26 10.41 -3.56
N MET A 62 11.75 10.49 -4.81
CA MET A 62 12.46 9.94 -5.97
C MET A 62 13.47 10.93 -6.57
N PRO A 63 14.63 10.46 -7.06
CA PRO A 63 15.54 11.27 -7.86
C PRO A 63 14.85 11.88 -9.09
N LYS A 64 15.18 13.14 -9.40
CA LYS A 64 14.52 13.91 -10.46
C LYS A 64 14.69 13.29 -11.84
N GLU A 65 15.77 12.54 -12.06
CA GLU A 65 16.09 11.88 -13.33
C GLU A 65 15.10 10.75 -13.66
N TYR A 66 14.35 10.25 -12.68
CA TYR A 66 13.36 9.18 -12.84
C TYR A 66 11.92 9.70 -12.91
N LEU A 67 11.72 11.03 -12.94
CA LEU A 67 10.41 11.68 -12.91
C LEU A 67 10.09 12.39 -14.24
N PRO A 68 8.80 12.50 -14.63
CA PRO A 68 7.64 11.88 -14.00
C PRO A 68 7.54 10.38 -14.31
N THR A 69 7.04 9.59 -13.37
CA THR A 69 6.72 8.17 -13.60
C THR A 69 5.36 7.82 -13.04
N TYR A 70 4.66 6.93 -13.73
CA TYR A 70 3.40 6.32 -13.27
C TYR A 70 3.55 4.80 -13.07
N ASN A 71 4.79 4.30 -13.15
CA ASN A 71 5.10 2.89 -12.95
C ASN A 71 5.19 2.61 -11.44
N SER A 72 4.26 1.82 -10.91
CA SER A 72 4.22 1.47 -9.48
C SER A 72 5.50 0.80 -9.01
N ALA A 73 6.04 -0.16 -9.75
CA ALA A 73 7.28 -0.86 -9.37
C ALA A 73 8.47 0.11 -9.21
N ALA A 74 8.60 1.10 -10.10
CA ALA A 74 9.64 2.13 -9.98
C ALA A 74 9.45 3.01 -8.73
N ILE A 75 8.21 3.31 -8.37
CA ILE A 75 7.87 4.08 -7.15
C ILE A 75 8.15 3.23 -5.90
N GLU A 76 7.71 1.97 -5.89
CA GLU A 76 7.89 0.99 -4.82
C GLU A 76 9.37 0.80 -4.47
N LEU A 77 10.22 0.66 -5.48
CA LEU A 77 11.68 0.54 -5.31
C LEU A 77 12.33 1.75 -4.62
N ASN A 78 11.64 2.89 -4.56
CA ASN A 78 12.15 4.13 -3.95
C ASN A 78 11.47 4.50 -2.63
N LEU A 79 10.49 3.73 -2.12
CA LEU A 79 9.78 4.06 -0.88
C LEU A 79 10.70 4.26 0.33
N HIS A 80 11.81 3.50 0.40
CA HIS A 80 12.83 3.62 1.43
C HIS A 80 13.48 5.02 1.54
N ARG A 81 13.27 5.90 0.54
CA ARG A 81 13.76 7.29 0.53
C ARG A 81 12.79 8.28 1.16
N ILE A 82 11.59 7.86 1.56
CA ILE A 82 10.60 8.74 2.19
C ILE A 82 11.17 9.25 3.52
N GLU A 83 11.26 10.58 3.66
CA GLU A 83 11.75 11.21 4.88
C GLU A 83 10.84 10.90 6.08
N GLY A 84 11.45 10.36 7.14
CA GLY A 84 10.78 9.93 8.36
C GLY A 84 10.25 8.50 8.34
N LEU A 85 10.34 7.79 7.20
CA LEU A 85 9.96 6.39 7.12
C LEU A 85 10.84 5.56 8.08
N SER A 86 10.19 4.70 8.85
CA SER A 86 10.89 3.81 9.77
C SER A 86 11.66 2.73 9.00
N GLU A 87 12.78 2.26 9.54
CA GLU A 87 13.59 1.20 8.92
C GLU A 87 12.80 -0.09 8.71
N ASN A 88 11.86 -0.37 9.63
CA ASN A 88 10.86 -1.41 9.50
C ASN A 88 9.52 -0.78 9.14
N TYR A 89 8.99 -1.12 7.97
CA TYR A 89 7.69 -0.63 7.50
C TYR A 89 6.89 -1.75 6.82
N LEU A 90 5.57 -1.58 6.78
CA LEU A 90 4.68 -2.41 5.98
C LEU A 90 4.31 -1.66 4.70
N TYR A 91 4.25 -2.39 3.59
CA TYR A 91 3.76 -1.88 2.31
C TYR A 91 2.42 -2.52 1.97
N PHE A 92 1.46 -1.69 1.57
CA PHE A 92 0.17 -2.10 1.03
C PHE A 92 -0.05 -1.35 -0.28
N ASN A 93 -0.36 -2.06 -1.35
CA ASN A 93 -0.96 -1.45 -2.53
C ASN A 93 -2.49 -1.30 -2.33
N ASP A 94 -3.18 -0.76 -3.32
CA ASP A 94 -4.62 -0.53 -3.34
C ASP A 94 -5.47 -1.82 -3.33
N ASP A 95 -4.88 -2.96 -3.70
CA ASP A 95 -5.52 -4.27 -3.65
C ASP A 95 -5.35 -5.02 -2.31
N THR A 96 -4.66 -4.44 -1.32
CA THR A 96 -4.34 -5.14 -0.06
C THR A 96 -5.01 -4.50 1.16
N TYR A 97 -5.77 -5.30 1.91
CA TYR A 97 -6.47 -4.89 3.12
C TYR A 97 -6.14 -5.80 4.31
N LEU A 98 -6.02 -5.19 5.49
CA LEU A 98 -5.82 -5.92 6.74
C LEU A 98 -7.17 -6.25 7.39
N ILE A 99 -7.64 -7.49 7.25
CA ILE A 99 -9.00 -7.89 7.66
C ILE A 99 -9.08 -8.60 9.02
N ARG A 100 -7.96 -8.76 9.72
CA ARG A 100 -7.87 -9.40 11.05
C ARG A 100 -6.79 -8.73 11.87
N ASP A 101 -6.97 -8.78 13.19
CA ASP A 101 -6.00 -8.25 14.15
C ASP A 101 -4.63 -8.85 13.88
N SER A 102 -3.63 -7.98 13.87
CA SER A 102 -2.24 -8.30 13.64
C SER A 102 -1.38 -7.74 14.76
N GLN A 103 -0.21 -8.33 14.92
CA GLN A 103 0.81 -7.89 15.85
C GLN A 103 2.15 -7.75 15.11
N PRO A 104 3.09 -6.94 15.60
CA PRO A 104 4.43 -6.84 15.00
C PRO A 104 5.11 -8.22 14.87
N SER A 105 4.83 -9.14 15.80
CA SER A 105 5.33 -10.52 15.79
C SER A 105 4.85 -11.36 14.60
N ASP A 106 3.81 -10.95 13.87
CA ASP A 106 3.34 -11.65 12.67
C ASP A 106 4.27 -11.42 11.49
N PHE A 107 4.98 -10.28 11.48
CA PHE A 107 5.89 -9.87 10.42
C PHE A 107 7.36 -10.00 10.81
N TYR A 108 7.68 -9.98 12.11
CA TYR A 108 9.05 -10.02 12.61
C TYR A 108 9.23 -11.12 13.66
N LYS A 109 10.41 -11.76 13.68
CA LYS A 109 10.84 -12.68 14.74
C LYS A 109 12.31 -12.39 15.05
N ASN A 110 12.63 -12.14 16.32
CA ASN A 110 14.00 -11.86 16.78
C ASN A 110 14.69 -10.72 16.00
N GLY A 111 13.94 -9.66 15.64
CA GLY A 111 14.45 -8.54 14.86
C GLY A 111 14.63 -8.81 13.37
N GLN A 112 14.26 -9.98 12.87
CA GLN A 112 14.34 -10.35 11.45
C GLN A 112 12.94 -10.44 10.84
N LEU A 113 12.84 -10.05 9.56
CA LEU A 113 11.63 -10.21 8.77
C LEU A 113 11.26 -11.69 8.62
N LYS A 114 10.00 -12.01 8.88
CA LYS A 114 9.41 -13.27 8.46
C LYS A 114 9.10 -13.15 6.97
N LEU A 115 9.78 -13.96 6.15
CA LEU A 115 9.40 -14.14 4.76
C LEU A 115 8.07 -14.90 4.72
N LEU A 116 6.97 -14.17 4.53
CA LEU A 116 5.67 -14.77 4.26
C LEU A 116 5.52 -14.92 2.75
N ALA A 117 6.09 -15.98 2.19
CA ALA A 117 5.70 -16.42 0.86
C ALA A 117 4.56 -17.42 1.00
N VAL A 118 3.33 -17.03 0.69
CA VAL A 118 2.25 -18.01 0.49
C VAL A 118 2.52 -18.70 -0.84
N TYR A 119 3.36 -19.74 -0.82
CA TYR A 119 3.53 -20.67 -1.94
C TYR A 119 2.52 -21.83 -1.89
N ASP A 120 1.59 -21.83 -0.94
CA ASP A 120 0.41 -22.68 -1.05
C ASP A 120 -0.57 -22.02 -2.01
N ALA A 121 -0.25 -22.10 -3.31
CA ALA A 121 -1.29 -22.13 -4.30
C ALA A 121 -2.23 -23.26 -3.88
N LEU A 122 -3.46 -22.91 -3.49
CA LEU A 122 -4.57 -23.86 -3.51
C LEU A 122 -4.77 -24.23 -4.99
N VAL A 123 -3.93 -25.13 -5.50
CA VAL A 123 -4.14 -25.75 -6.79
C VAL A 123 -5.30 -26.71 -6.58
N PRO A 124 -6.45 -26.56 -7.25
CA PRO A 124 -7.46 -27.60 -7.23
C PRO A 124 -6.84 -28.84 -7.88
N TRP A 125 -6.33 -29.76 -7.06
CA TRP A 125 -5.96 -31.08 -7.49
C TRP A 125 -7.25 -31.85 -7.74
N SER A 126 -7.67 -31.92 -9.01
CA SER A 126 -8.63 -32.92 -9.45
C SER A 126 -7.86 -34.08 -10.03
N PRO A 127 -7.95 -35.31 -9.49
CA PRO A 127 -7.65 -36.47 -10.31
C PRO A 127 -8.73 -36.52 -11.39
N ILE A 128 -8.33 -36.39 -12.64
CA ILE A 128 -9.19 -36.75 -13.77
C ILE A 128 -9.42 -38.25 -13.63
N TYR A 129 -10.64 -38.64 -13.25
CA TYR A 129 -11.21 -39.95 -13.53
C TYR A 129 -12.29 -39.76 -14.59
#